data_AF-A0AAJ5CC80-F1
#
_entry.id   AF-A0AAJ5CC80-F1
#
_cell.length_a   1.000
_cell.length_b   1.000
_cell.length_c   1.000
_cell.angle_alpha   90.00
_cell.angle_beta   90.00
_cell.angle_gamma   90.00
#
_symmetry.space_group_name_H-M   'P 1'
#
loop_
_entity.id
_entity.type
_entity.pdbx_description
1 polymer ?
#
loop_
_entity_poly.entity_id
_entity_poly.type
_entity_poly.pdbx_seq_one_letter_code
_entity_poly.pdbx_strand_id
1 'polypeptide(L)'
;MYAARSPRPRRGGVRTLAVCAAAAALAAAPLGAARAAGTDDTVKVTYRGHEFTVPASWPIVDLEKHPDVCVRFDRHAVYLGTPGDQQQCPAAARGRTEAFLIQPSVVKGRTASENRTARTFRVTADRIAVTAAYAKDRTRIQDILRDAGLPNAAAGTDVTAGAPAAAPLPADATSFRGEGFDACTAPGQTAMDAWRDDSDYGAVGVYIGGVNRACAQSRLTAGWLRTQYANGWRFFPLYVGRQPTSDGGSCKGGCEAITDPAPQGTEAADDAVEQATTLGFPKGTVIYDDLENYTPGSTVTSRVLSYLDAYTKRLHALGYRSGVYGNTSSLVTDLVANKSRVTLPDVLHFARWNGKSTTTDPTIPANLWADHQRIHQYVGDTTETHGGVTISIDRDKLDVG
;
A
#
# COMPACT_ATOMS: atom_id res chain seq x y z
N MET A 1 30.68 43.53 33.98
CA MET A 1 31.96 43.80 34.68
C MET A 1 32.35 42.49 35.34
N TYR A 2 33.48 41.81 35.13
CA TYR A 2 34.83 42.17 34.67
C TYR A 2 35.44 41.02 33.82
N ALA A 3 36.50 41.35 33.08
CA ALA A 3 37.03 40.64 31.93
C ALA A 3 38.08 39.53 32.20
N ALA A 4 38.15 38.61 31.23
CA ALA A 4 39.30 37.97 30.54
C ALA A 4 40.64 37.72 31.26
N ARG A 5 41.21 36.51 31.00
CA ARG A 5 42.58 36.33 30.45
C ARG A 5 42.85 34.89 29.99
N SER A 6 43.41 34.76 28.78
CA SER A 6 43.98 33.55 28.16
C SER A 6 45.34 33.15 28.76
N PRO A 7 45.85 31.95 28.44
CA PRO A 7 47.26 31.86 28.05
C PRO A 7 47.54 30.99 26.79
N ARG A 8 48.77 31.21 26.30
CA ARG A 8 49.43 30.91 25.01
C ARG A 8 49.83 29.43 24.74
N PRO A 9 50.18 29.08 23.48
CA PRO A 9 50.61 27.73 23.09
C PRO A 9 52.11 27.47 23.32
N ARG A 10 52.48 26.20 23.54
CA ARG A 10 53.88 25.73 23.59
C ARG A 10 54.26 25.01 22.29
N ARG A 11 55.44 25.38 21.76
CA ARG A 11 56.19 24.72 20.69
C ARG A 11 56.95 23.49 21.22
N GLY A 12 57.16 22.54 20.32
CA GLY A 12 58.13 21.44 20.42
C GLY A 12 57.64 20.31 19.51
N GLY A 13 58.40 19.72 18.60
CA GLY A 13 59.82 19.71 18.27
C GLY A 13 59.97 18.47 17.39
N VAL A 14 60.46 18.65 16.16
CA VAL A 14 60.52 17.61 15.13
C VAL A 14 61.48 16.49 15.54
N ARG A 15 61.06 15.23 15.38
CA ARG A 15 61.97 14.08 15.25
C ARG A 15 61.59 13.27 14.02
N THR A 16 62.51 13.30 13.07
CA THR A 16 62.54 12.62 11.79
C THR A 16 62.67 11.11 12.00
N LEU A 17 61.80 10.32 11.37
CA LEU A 17 61.98 8.89 11.17
C LEU A 17 61.94 8.63 9.66
N ALA A 18 63.10 8.35 9.10
CA ALA A 18 63.26 7.91 7.73
C ALA A 18 62.81 6.44 7.63
N VAL A 19 61.83 6.17 6.76
CA VAL A 19 61.46 4.81 6.36
C VAL A 19 61.70 4.70 4.86
N CYS A 20 62.50 3.70 4.49
CA CYS A 20 62.97 3.40 3.14
C CYS A 20 61.80 3.17 2.17
N ALA A 21 61.79 3.90 1.05
CA ALA A 21 60.91 3.65 -0.08
C ALA A 21 61.44 2.45 -0.88
N ALA A 22 60.72 1.32 -0.85
CA ALA A 22 60.84 0.27 -1.85
C ALA A 22 59.78 0.54 -2.92
N ALA A 23 60.22 0.95 -4.12
CA ALA A 23 59.35 1.15 -5.27
C ALA A 23 59.01 -0.22 -5.89
N ALA A 24 57.81 -0.74 -5.60
CA ALA A 24 57.20 -1.80 -6.39
C ALA A 24 56.32 -1.16 -7.47
N ALA A 25 56.78 -1.22 -8.72
CA ALA A 25 56.00 -0.83 -9.89
C ALA A 25 54.90 -1.89 -10.14
N LEU A 26 53.72 -1.68 -9.55
CA LEU A 26 52.50 -2.38 -9.94
C LEU A 26 51.86 -1.62 -11.09
N ALA A 27 51.81 -2.24 -12.27
CA ALA A 27 51.07 -1.75 -13.41
C ALA A 27 49.59 -1.60 -13.03
N ALA A 28 49.11 -0.36 -12.94
CA ALA A 28 47.69 -0.07 -12.80
C ALA A 28 47.02 -0.38 -14.14
N ALA A 29 46.35 -1.54 -14.24
CA ALA A 29 45.30 -1.70 -15.22
C ALA A 29 44.21 -0.65 -14.91
N PRO A 30 43.66 0.05 -15.92
CA PRO A 30 42.58 0.99 -15.66
C PRO A 30 41.38 0.18 -15.18
N LEU A 31 41.08 0.28 -13.88
CA LEU A 31 39.76 -0.04 -13.36
C LEU A 31 38.78 0.84 -14.14
N GLY A 32 38.06 0.22 -15.09
CA GLY A 32 37.00 0.90 -15.82
C GLY A 32 36.07 1.54 -14.80
N ALA A 33 35.98 2.87 -14.83
CA ALA A 33 35.00 3.59 -14.04
C ALA A 33 33.63 3.02 -14.42
N ALA A 34 33.00 2.29 -13.49
CA ALA A 34 31.61 1.89 -13.63
C ALA A 34 30.81 3.17 -13.83
N ARG A 35 30.36 3.39 -15.07
CA ARG A 35 29.56 4.54 -15.42
C ARG A 35 28.24 4.36 -14.68
N ALA A 36 27.92 5.27 -13.77
CA ALA A 36 26.58 5.34 -13.20
C ALA A 36 25.61 5.46 -14.38
N ALA A 37 24.72 4.48 -14.54
CA ALA A 37 23.75 4.48 -15.62
C ALA A 37 22.98 5.81 -15.60
N GLY A 38 22.93 6.49 -16.74
CA GLY A 38 22.11 7.68 -16.88
C GLY A 38 20.63 7.33 -16.68
N THR A 39 19.81 8.31 -16.30
CA THR A 39 18.35 8.11 -16.15
C THR A 39 17.65 7.65 -17.44
N ASP A 40 18.33 7.78 -18.58
CA ASP A 40 17.83 7.45 -19.92
C ASP A 40 18.43 6.15 -20.47
N ASP A 41 19.39 5.53 -19.77
CA ASP A 41 19.93 4.23 -20.18
C ASP A 41 18.84 3.17 -20.00
N THR A 42 18.75 2.23 -20.94
CA THR A 42 17.75 1.15 -20.92
C THR A 42 18.39 -0.23 -20.94
N VAL A 43 17.66 -1.21 -20.41
CA VAL A 43 18.01 -2.63 -20.42
C VAL A 43 16.83 -3.45 -20.92
N LYS A 44 17.14 -4.54 -21.63
CA LYS A 44 16.14 -5.49 -22.12
C LYS A 44 15.94 -6.61 -21.11
N VAL A 45 14.70 -6.82 -20.70
CA VAL A 45 14.28 -7.89 -19.79
C VAL A 45 13.42 -8.87 -20.56
N THR A 46 13.88 -10.11 -20.71
CA THR A 46 13.10 -11.15 -21.39
C THR A 46 12.34 -11.99 -20.39
N TYR A 47 11.04 -12.21 -20.63
CA TYR A 47 10.22 -13.12 -19.85
C TYR A 47 9.24 -13.89 -20.74
N ARG A 48 9.38 -15.22 -20.77
CA ARG A 48 8.50 -16.16 -21.50
C ARG A 48 8.22 -15.79 -22.97
N GLY A 49 9.21 -15.20 -23.65
CA GLY A 49 9.12 -14.83 -25.08
C GLY A 49 8.76 -13.36 -25.34
N HIS A 50 8.50 -12.57 -24.30
CA HIS A 50 8.35 -11.11 -24.40
C HIS A 50 9.63 -10.41 -23.97
N GLU A 51 9.94 -9.28 -24.60
CA GLU A 51 11.10 -8.45 -24.29
C GLU A 51 10.65 -7.05 -23.85
N PHE A 52 10.94 -6.69 -22.61
CA PHE A 52 10.59 -5.39 -22.02
C PHE A 52 11.82 -4.50 -22.01
N THR A 53 11.76 -3.35 -22.68
CA THR A 53 12.83 -2.34 -22.64
C THR A 53 12.55 -1.37 -21.50
N VAL A 54 13.27 -1.50 -20.38
CA VAL A 54 13.02 -0.71 -19.15
C VAL A 54 14.23 0.15 -18.79
N PRO A 55 14.07 1.23 -18.00
CA PRO A 55 15.21 2.01 -17.51
C PRO A 55 16.21 1.12 -16.76
N ALA A 56 17.50 1.27 -17.06
CA ALA A 56 18.59 0.49 -16.46
C ALA A 56 18.72 0.74 -14.94
N SER A 57 18.16 1.84 -14.44
CA SER A 57 18.10 2.17 -13.02
C SER A 57 17.05 1.36 -12.24
N TRP A 58 16.14 0.65 -12.91
CA TRP A 58 15.11 -0.15 -12.26
C TRP A 58 15.66 -1.53 -11.88
N PRO A 59 15.66 -1.91 -10.59
CA PRO A 59 16.02 -3.25 -10.17
C PRO A 59 15.13 -4.30 -10.85
N ILE A 60 15.76 -5.37 -11.36
CA ILE A 60 15.07 -6.54 -11.89
C ILE A 60 15.15 -7.64 -10.83
N VAL A 61 13.99 -8.07 -10.33
CA VAL A 61 13.87 -9.05 -9.23
C VAL A 61 13.24 -10.33 -9.75
N ASP A 62 14.00 -11.43 -9.67
CA ASP A 62 13.51 -12.77 -9.97
C ASP A 62 12.89 -13.38 -8.70
N LEU A 63 11.56 -13.49 -8.67
CA LEU A 63 10.80 -13.96 -7.51
C LEU A 63 10.92 -15.46 -7.29
N GLU A 64 11.36 -16.24 -8.29
CA GLU A 64 11.66 -17.66 -8.09
C GLU A 64 12.96 -17.83 -7.29
N LYS A 65 13.90 -16.89 -7.42
CA LYS A 65 15.15 -16.86 -6.64
C LYS A 65 15.03 -16.11 -5.32
N HIS A 66 14.10 -15.15 -5.24
CA HIS A 66 13.88 -14.29 -4.09
C HIS A 66 12.39 -14.30 -3.68
N PRO A 67 11.85 -15.46 -3.23
CA PRO A 67 10.42 -15.61 -2.97
C PRO A 67 9.92 -14.80 -1.76
N ASP A 68 10.82 -14.38 -0.87
CA ASP A 68 10.56 -13.56 0.30
C ASP A 68 10.50 -12.06 0.00
N VAL A 69 10.94 -11.62 -1.18
CA VAL A 69 10.90 -10.19 -1.54
C VAL A 69 9.46 -9.73 -1.74
N CYS A 70 9.10 -8.66 -1.03
CA CYS A 70 7.83 -7.99 -1.23
C CYS A 70 7.74 -7.27 -2.58
N VAL A 71 6.71 -7.60 -3.36
CA VAL A 71 6.39 -6.89 -4.59
C VAL A 71 5.67 -5.59 -4.23
N ARG A 72 6.32 -4.47 -4.56
CA ARG A 72 5.84 -3.13 -4.23
C ARG A 72 5.85 -2.22 -5.44
N PHE A 73 4.82 -1.39 -5.54
CA PHE A 73 4.61 -0.43 -6.60
C PHE A 73 4.93 1.01 -6.18
N ASP A 74 5.41 1.25 -4.96
CA ASP A 74 5.90 2.55 -4.48
C ASP A 74 7.42 2.74 -4.73
N ARG A 75 8.05 1.82 -5.44
CA ARG A 75 9.45 1.88 -5.87
C ARG A 75 9.59 1.36 -7.29
N HIS A 76 10.48 1.98 -8.06
CA HIS A 76 10.79 1.49 -9.40
C HIS A 76 11.39 0.10 -9.32
N ALA A 77 10.80 -0.86 -10.05
CA ALA A 77 11.27 -2.24 -10.12
C ALA A 77 10.55 -3.01 -11.24
N VAL A 78 11.19 -4.08 -11.71
CA VAL A 78 10.56 -5.13 -12.54
C VAL A 78 10.65 -6.44 -11.78
N TYR A 79 9.51 -6.97 -11.35
CA TYR A 79 9.39 -8.26 -10.68
C TYR A 79 9.00 -9.33 -11.70
N LEU A 80 9.76 -10.43 -11.74
CA LEU A 80 9.56 -11.56 -12.65
C LEU A 80 9.19 -12.82 -11.87
N GLY A 81 8.14 -13.52 -12.27
CA GLY A 81 7.70 -14.76 -11.63
C GLY A 81 6.52 -14.58 -10.67
N THR A 82 6.18 -15.64 -9.96
CA THR A 82 5.04 -15.64 -9.02
C THR A 82 5.49 -15.16 -7.65
N PRO A 83 4.82 -14.16 -7.04
CA PRO A 83 5.07 -13.74 -5.66
C PRO A 83 4.97 -14.92 -4.69
N GLY A 84 5.96 -15.06 -3.79
CA GLY A 84 5.98 -16.13 -2.80
C GLY A 84 4.87 -16.04 -1.75
N ASP A 85 4.79 -17.06 -0.89
CA ASP A 85 3.73 -17.21 0.13
C ASP A 85 4.01 -16.43 1.42
N GLN A 86 5.27 -16.04 1.64
CA GLN A 86 5.74 -15.39 2.87
C GLN A 86 6.65 -14.21 2.52
N GLN A 87 6.07 -13.21 1.84
CA GLN A 87 6.79 -11.99 1.50
C GLN A 87 7.01 -11.12 2.73
N GLN A 88 8.21 -10.55 2.85
CA GLN A 88 8.55 -9.58 3.89
C GLN A 88 8.09 -8.18 3.45
N CYS A 89 6.79 -7.94 3.59
CA CYS A 89 6.18 -6.67 3.22
C CYS A 89 6.07 -5.73 4.43
N PRO A 90 6.63 -4.51 4.37
CA PRO A 90 6.48 -3.55 5.47
C PRO A 90 5.04 -3.03 5.54
N ALA A 91 4.45 -3.01 6.73
CA ALA A 91 3.07 -2.54 6.96
C ALA A 91 2.86 -1.10 6.48
N ALA A 92 3.86 -0.24 6.69
CA ALA A 92 3.82 1.18 6.35
C ALA A 92 4.08 1.53 4.86
N ALA A 93 4.12 0.57 3.94
CA ALA A 93 4.33 0.90 2.52
C ALA A 93 3.11 1.62 1.93
N ARG A 94 3.35 2.78 1.32
CA ARG A 94 2.34 3.66 0.70
C ARG A 94 2.93 4.39 -0.50
N GLY A 95 2.05 4.81 -1.40
CA GLY A 95 2.39 5.53 -2.61
C GLY A 95 2.50 4.65 -3.84
N ARG A 96 2.91 5.25 -4.94
CA ARG A 96 2.99 4.58 -6.24
C ARG A 96 4.07 5.22 -7.11
N THR A 97 4.62 4.43 -8.03
CA THR A 97 5.55 4.84 -9.07
C THR A 97 5.46 3.87 -10.24
N GLU A 98 6.21 4.13 -11.31
CA GLU A 98 6.34 3.23 -12.44
C GLU A 98 7.04 1.93 -12.05
N ALA A 99 6.33 0.81 -12.07
CA ALA A 99 6.84 -0.51 -11.69
C ALA A 99 6.01 -1.65 -12.30
N PHE A 100 6.63 -2.82 -12.48
CA PHE A 100 6.03 -3.99 -13.15
C PHE A 100 6.08 -5.23 -12.27
N LEU A 101 4.98 -5.97 -12.25
CA LEU A 101 4.95 -7.38 -11.88
C LEU A 101 4.56 -8.20 -13.11
N ILE A 102 5.42 -9.11 -13.53
CA ILE A 102 5.28 -9.94 -14.73
C ILE A 102 5.30 -11.41 -14.29
N GLN A 103 4.16 -12.08 -14.44
CA GLN A 103 3.92 -13.42 -13.91
C GLN A 103 3.57 -14.41 -15.02
N PRO A 104 3.71 -15.72 -14.79
CA PRO A 104 3.06 -16.71 -15.62
C PRO A 104 1.53 -16.54 -15.57
N SER A 105 0.86 -16.80 -16.68
CA SER A 105 -0.59 -16.88 -16.75
C SER A 105 -1.00 -18.15 -17.51
N VAL A 106 -2.05 -18.80 -17.01
CA VAL A 106 -2.71 -19.93 -17.70
C VAL A 106 -3.92 -19.48 -18.52
N VAL A 107 -4.30 -18.20 -18.39
CA VAL A 107 -5.44 -17.63 -19.10
C VAL A 107 -5.11 -17.55 -20.58
N LYS A 108 -6.00 -18.10 -21.40
CA LYS A 108 -5.92 -18.03 -22.87
C LYS A 108 -6.49 -16.70 -23.35
N GLY A 109 -5.82 -16.08 -24.31
CA GLY A 109 -6.27 -14.83 -24.93
C GLY A 109 -5.36 -13.65 -24.64
N ARG A 110 -5.70 -12.52 -25.25
CA ARG A 110 -4.97 -11.26 -25.13
C ARG A 110 -5.94 -10.18 -24.68
N THR A 111 -5.74 -9.66 -23.47
CA THR A 111 -6.58 -8.61 -22.87
C THR A 111 -5.69 -7.53 -22.26
N ALA A 112 -6.16 -6.28 -22.30
CA ALA A 112 -5.52 -5.17 -21.64
C ALA A 112 -6.57 -4.17 -21.16
N SER A 113 -6.41 -3.73 -19.91
CA SER A 113 -7.28 -2.79 -19.23
C SER A 113 -6.46 -1.77 -18.44
N GLU A 114 -7.07 -0.63 -18.16
CA GLU A 114 -6.48 0.43 -17.37
C GLU A 114 -7.48 0.90 -16.30
N ASN A 115 -7.09 0.77 -15.03
CA ASN A 115 -7.74 1.47 -13.95
C ASN A 115 -7.03 2.82 -13.73
N ARG A 116 -7.64 3.90 -14.20
CA ARG A 116 -7.08 5.26 -14.10
C ARG A 116 -7.13 5.83 -12.69
N THR A 117 -8.13 5.45 -11.89
CA THR A 117 -8.25 5.87 -10.49
C THR A 117 -7.12 5.25 -9.66
N ALA A 118 -6.89 3.94 -9.81
CA ALA A 118 -5.82 3.21 -9.14
C ALA A 118 -4.45 3.31 -9.85
N ARG A 119 -4.38 3.97 -11.01
CA ARG A 119 -3.19 4.11 -11.87
C ARG A 119 -2.46 2.80 -12.13
N THR A 120 -3.21 1.83 -12.64
CA THR A 120 -2.70 0.47 -12.88
C THR A 120 -3.19 -0.05 -14.23
N PHE A 121 -2.27 -0.65 -14.98
CA PHE A 121 -2.58 -1.47 -16.15
C PHE A 121 -2.59 -2.95 -15.75
N ARG A 122 -3.57 -3.69 -16.26
CA ARG A 122 -3.58 -5.15 -16.22
C ARG A 122 -3.58 -5.69 -17.63
N VAL A 123 -2.65 -6.59 -17.93
CA VAL A 123 -2.50 -7.18 -19.26
C VAL A 123 -2.33 -8.68 -19.14
N THR A 124 -3.00 -9.44 -19.99
CA THR A 124 -2.75 -10.87 -20.17
C THR A 124 -2.42 -11.11 -21.64
N ALA A 125 -1.34 -11.83 -21.93
CA ALA A 125 -0.96 -12.22 -23.29
C ALA A 125 -0.04 -13.45 -23.24
N ASP A 126 -0.17 -14.37 -24.20
CA ASP A 126 0.80 -15.43 -24.52
C ASP A 126 1.45 -16.17 -23.32
N ARG A 127 0.65 -16.45 -22.29
CA ARG A 127 1.00 -17.12 -21.02
C ARG A 127 1.71 -16.25 -19.98
N ILE A 128 1.59 -14.93 -20.08
CA ILE A 128 1.98 -13.98 -19.04
C ILE A 128 0.80 -13.13 -18.59
N ALA A 129 0.85 -12.71 -17.34
CA ALA A 129 0.02 -11.64 -16.78
C ALA A 129 0.94 -10.52 -16.29
N VAL A 130 0.62 -9.29 -16.64
CA VAL A 130 1.36 -8.09 -16.25
C VAL A 130 0.45 -7.19 -15.42
N THR A 131 0.91 -6.82 -14.24
CA THR A 131 0.37 -5.70 -13.47
C THR A 131 1.41 -4.60 -13.50
N ALA A 132 1.09 -3.45 -14.08
CA ALA A 132 2.00 -2.31 -14.15
C ALA A 132 1.37 -1.08 -13.51
N ALA A 133 2.06 -0.51 -12.52
CA ALA A 133 1.65 0.71 -11.85
C ALA A 133 2.36 1.92 -12.46
N TYR A 134 1.77 3.11 -12.33
CA TYR A 134 2.42 4.37 -12.67
C TYR A 134 2.11 5.47 -11.66
N ALA A 135 3.00 6.46 -11.56
CA ALA A 135 2.74 7.72 -10.88
C ALA A 135 2.46 8.81 -11.92
N LYS A 136 3.51 9.51 -12.37
CA LYS A 136 3.39 10.67 -13.26
C LYS A 136 3.63 10.29 -14.72
N ASP A 137 4.41 9.24 -14.97
CA ASP A 137 4.84 8.85 -16.31
C ASP A 137 4.04 7.64 -16.82
N ARG A 138 2.74 7.88 -17.02
CA ARG A 138 1.81 6.90 -17.61
C ARG A 138 2.31 6.41 -18.98
N THR A 139 2.84 7.31 -19.79
CA THR A 139 3.30 7.02 -21.15
C THR A 139 4.47 6.05 -21.14
N ARG A 140 5.42 6.17 -20.20
CA ARG A 140 6.51 5.21 -20.05
C ARG A 140 6.02 3.79 -19.85
N ILE A 141 5.00 3.55 -19.02
CA ILE A 141 4.42 2.21 -18.87
C ILE A 141 3.80 1.73 -20.18
N GLN A 142 3.06 2.59 -20.87
CA GLN A 142 2.43 2.23 -22.16
C GLN A 142 3.47 1.89 -23.23
N ASP A 143 4.57 2.63 -23.29
CA ASP A 143 5.66 2.40 -24.22
C ASP A 143 6.35 1.05 -23.92
N ILE A 144 6.67 0.78 -22.65
CA ILE A 144 7.26 -0.51 -22.24
C ILE A 144 6.35 -1.70 -22.61
N LEU A 145 5.04 -1.58 -22.36
CA LEU A 145 4.06 -2.62 -22.70
C LEU A 145 3.98 -2.83 -24.22
N ARG A 146 3.93 -1.74 -25.00
CA ARG A 146 3.86 -1.78 -26.46
C ARG A 146 5.12 -2.41 -27.06
N ASP A 147 6.30 -2.02 -26.57
CA ASP A 147 7.59 -2.52 -27.02
C ASP A 147 7.74 -4.03 -26.74
N ALA A 148 7.12 -4.52 -25.66
CA ALA A 148 7.01 -5.94 -25.35
C ALA A 148 5.99 -6.72 -26.21
N GLY A 149 5.39 -6.07 -27.21
CA GLY A 149 4.41 -6.66 -28.11
C GLY A 149 3.09 -7.00 -27.43
N LEU A 150 2.73 -6.29 -26.35
CA LEU A 150 1.49 -6.50 -25.61
C LEU A 150 0.34 -5.65 -26.17
N PRO A 151 -0.93 -6.10 -26.04
CA PRO A 151 -2.05 -5.32 -26.54
C PRO A 151 -2.15 -3.96 -25.82
N ASN A 152 -2.53 -2.92 -26.57
CA ASN A 152 -2.82 -1.62 -25.99
C ASN A 152 -4.07 -1.71 -25.10
N ALA A 153 -3.98 -1.19 -23.89
CA ALA A 153 -5.16 -1.03 -23.04
C ALA A 153 -6.09 0.02 -23.67
N ALA A 154 -7.35 -0.34 -23.89
CA ALA A 154 -8.39 0.66 -24.11
C ALA A 154 -8.59 1.44 -22.81
N ALA A 155 -8.90 2.74 -22.92
CA ALA A 155 -9.37 3.51 -21.78
C ALA A 155 -10.77 2.99 -21.40
N GLY A 156 -10.85 2.16 -20.38
CA GLY A 156 -12.07 1.48 -19.96
C GLY A 156 -11.81 0.61 -18.74
N THR A 157 -12.84 0.45 -17.92
CA THR A 157 -12.81 -0.26 -16.63
C THR A 157 -12.28 -1.68 -16.76
N ASP A 158 -11.75 -2.20 -15.66
CA ASP A 158 -11.01 -3.45 -15.58
C ASP A 158 -11.96 -4.66 -15.66
N VAL A 159 -12.65 -4.79 -16.79
CA VAL A 159 -13.56 -5.90 -17.04
C VAL A 159 -12.72 -7.07 -17.51
N THR A 160 -12.53 -8.04 -16.64
CA THR A 160 -12.31 -9.43 -17.09
C THR A 160 -13.59 -9.87 -17.79
N ALA A 161 -13.69 -9.53 -19.08
CA ALA A 161 -14.83 -9.92 -19.92
C ALA A 161 -14.95 -11.45 -19.89
N GLY A 162 -15.96 -11.96 -19.18
CA GLY A 162 -16.29 -13.39 -19.11
C GLY A 162 -15.95 -14.13 -17.82
N ALA A 163 -15.42 -13.48 -16.77
CA ALA A 163 -15.36 -14.13 -15.46
C ALA A 163 -16.76 -14.11 -14.81
N PRO A 164 -17.33 -15.25 -14.36
CA PRO A 164 -18.56 -15.24 -13.59
C PRO A 164 -18.37 -14.37 -12.34
N ALA A 165 -19.36 -13.54 -12.03
CA ALA A 165 -19.35 -12.72 -10.82
C ALA A 165 -19.04 -13.60 -9.61
N ALA A 166 -18.12 -13.15 -8.77
CA ALA A 166 -17.78 -13.85 -7.54
C ALA A 166 -19.04 -14.08 -6.70
N ALA A 167 -19.19 -15.30 -6.17
CA ALA A 167 -20.24 -15.55 -5.18
C ALA A 167 -20.04 -14.58 -4.00
N PRO A 168 -21.11 -13.90 -3.54
CA PRO A 168 -20.99 -12.91 -2.49
C PRO A 168 -20.54 -13.57 -1.18
N LEU A 169 -19.69 -12.88 -0.43
CA LEU A 169 -19.40 -13.21 0.95
C LEU A 169 -20.67 -13.03 1.80
N PRO A 170 -20.80 -13.77 2.91
CA PRO A 170 -21.87 -13.53 3.86
C PRO A 170 -21.84 -12.11 4.43
N ALA A 171 -23.01 -11.57 4.78
CA ALA A 171 -23.16 -10.19 5.22
C ALA A 171 -22.39 -9.86 6.51
N ASP A 172 -22.12 -10.86 7.35
CA ASP A 172 -21.34 -10.73 8.58
C ASP A 172 -19.83 -10.81 8.35
N ALA A 173 -19.35 -10.94 7.10
CA ALA A 173 -17.92 -11.05 6.78
C ALA A 173 -17.11 -9.82 7.23
N THR A 174 -17.76 -8.68 7.46
CA THR A 174 -17.15 -7.46 7.99
C THR A 174 -17.69 -7.03 9.35
N SER A 175 -18.32 -7.95 10.09
CA SER A 175 -18.76 -7.75 11.47
C SER A 175 -17.92 -8.60 12.40
N PHE A 176 -17.19 -7.95 13.31
CA PHE A 176 -16.31 -8.62 14.25
C PHE A 176 -16.06 -7.78 15.52
N ARG A 177 -15.92 -8.48 16.64
CA ARG A 177 -15.53 -7.90 17.93
C ARG A 177 -14.40 -8.73 18.51
N GLY A 178 -13.22 -8.14 18.68
CA GLY A 178 -12.02 -8.88 19.07
C GLY A 178 -10.75 -8.27 18.50
N GLU A 179 -9.65 -9.02 18.59
CA GLU A 179 -8.39 -8.62 17.99
C GLU A 179 -8.41 -8.85 16.48
N GLY A 180 -7.90 -7.88 15.73
CA GLY A 180 -7.55 -8.04 14.33
C GLY A 180 -6.16 -7.46 14.07
N PHE A 181 -5.72 -7.60 12.83
CA PHE A 181 -4.50 -6.97 12.36
C PHE A 181 -4.66 -6.60 10.89
N ASP A 182 -3.85 -5.69 10.38
CA ASP A 182 -3.69 -5.50 8.94
C ASP A 182 -2.24 -5.73 8.52
N ALA A 183 -2.08 -6.21 7.27
CA ALA A 183 -0.79 -6.50 6.68
C ALA A 183 -0.78 -6.00 5.23
N CYS A 184 0.38 -5.53 4.76
CA CYS A 184 0.47 -4.89 3.45
C CYS A 184 0.04 -5.81 2.29
N THR A 185 0.18 -7.13 2.43
CA THR A 185 -0.31 -8.13 1.47
C THR A 185 -1.24 -9.13 2.15
N ALA A 186 -2.25 -9.61 1.42
CA ALA A 186 -3.05 -10.75 1.86
C ALA A 186 -2.13 -11.98 2.11
N PRO A 187 -2.06 -12.52 3.34
CA PRO A 187 -1.13 -13.59 3.67
C PRO A 187 -1.42 -14.90 2.92
N GLY A 188 -0.39 -15.75 2.78
CA GLY A 188 -0.53 -17.12 2.25
C GLY A 188 -1.37 -18.03 3.15
N GLN A 189 -1.88 -19.13 2.61
CA GLN A 189 -2.76 -20.04 3.37
C GLN A 189 -2.07 -20.61 4.61
N THR A 190 -0.82 -21.06 4.49
CA THR A 190 -0.01 -21.53 5.63
C THR A 190 0.11 -20.47 6.73
N ALA A 191 0.22 -19.19 6.35
CA ALA A 191 0.28 -18.09 7.30
C ALA A 191 -1.07 -17.86 7.98
N MET A 192 -2.16 -17.85 7.20
CA MET A 192 -3.52 -17.69 7.73
C MET A 192 -3.91 -18.81 8.68
N ASP A 193 -3.55 -20.07 8.38
CA ASP A 193 -3.83 -21.22 9.24
C ASP A 193 -3.00 -21.14 10.53
N ALA A 194 -1.67 -20.95 10.41
CA ALA A 194 -0.77 -20.82 11.57
C ALA A 194 -1.18 -19.67 12.51
N TRP A 195 -1.56 -18.52 11.95
CA TRP A 195 -2.00 -17.38 12.74
C TRP A 195 -3.40 -17.59 13.33
N ARG A 196 -4.27 -18.33 12.67
CA ARG A 196 -5.58 -18.65 13.23
C ARG A 196 -5.48 -19.59 14.43
N ASP A 197 -4.55 -20.53 14.38
CA ASP A 197 -4.38 -21.54 15.44
C ASP A 197 -3.58 -20.99 16.64
N ASP A 198 -2.60 -20.12 16.39
CA ASP A 198 -1.61 -19.70 17.40
C ASP A 198 -1.65 -18.20 17.76
N SER A 199 -2.71 -17.45 17.39
CA SER A 199 -2.93 -16.05 17.79
C SER A 199 -4.36 -15.79 18.29
N ASP A 200 -4.56 -14.64 18.94
CA ASP A 200 -5.89 -14.18 19.36
C ASP A 200 -6.66 -13.44 18.24
N TYR A 201 -6.06 -13.32 17.05
CA TYR A 201 -6.64 -12.57 15.95
C TYR A 201 -7.78 -13.32 15.26
N GLY A 202 -8.91 -12.64 15.05
CA GLY A 202 -10.06 -13.17 14.30
C GLY A 202 -10.46 -12.33 13.09
N ALA A 203 -9.86 -11.15 12.91
CA ALA A 203 -10.08 -10.28 11.75
C ALA A 203 -8.77 -9.86 11.08
N VAL A 204 -8.82 -9.68 9.76
CA VAL A 204 -7.68 -9.20 8.96
C VAL A 204 -8.07 -8.04 8.05
N GLY A 205 -7.30 -6.97 8.10
CA GLY A 205 -7.43 -5.81 7.23
C GLY A 205 -6.90 -6.15 5.84
N VAL A 206 -7.69 -5.88 4.81
CA VAL A 206 -7.33 -6.22 3.42
C VAL A 206 -7.35 -4.98 2.55
N TYR A 207 -6.20 -4.65 1.96
CA TYR A 207 -6.07 -3.48 1.10
C TYR A 207 -6.63 -3.77 -0.30
N ILE A 208 -7.87 -3.37 -0.56
CA ILE A 208 -8.61 -3.76 -1.78
C ILE A 208 -8.24 -2.91 -3.00
N GLY A 209 -7.83 -1.65 -2.79
CA GLY A 209 -7.75 -0.68 -3.87
C GLY A 209 -7.04 0.61 -3.49
N GLY A 210 -7.06 1.57 -4.41
CA GLY A 210 -6.57 2.92 -4.17
C GLY A 210 -5.24 3.24 -4.84
N VAL A 211 -5.14 4.49 -5.29
CA VAL A 211 -3.98 5.03 -6.02
C VAL A 211 -2.68 4.94 -5.21
N ASN A 212 -2.75 4.93 -3.88
CA ASN A 212 -1.58 4.88 -3.01
C ASN A 212 -1.33 3.48 -2.40
N ARG A 213 -2.06 2.45 -2.84
CA ARG A 213 -1.83 1.06 -2.40
C ARG A 213 -0.51 0.51 -2.93
N ALA A 214 0.51 0.45 -2.07
CA ALA A 214 1.87 0.13 -2.49
C ALA A 214 2.09 -1.36 -2.80
N CYS A 215 1.66 -2.28 -1.92
CA CYS A 215 1.95 -3.69 -2.12
C CYS A 215 1.04 -4.33 -3.17
N ALA A 216 1.62 -5.24 -3.96
CA ALA A 216 0.84 -6.09 -4.85
C ALA A 216 -0.02 -7.05 -4.04
N GLN A 217 -1.27 -7.22 -4.46
CA GLN A 217 -2.24 -8.09 -3.77
C GLN A 217 -2.45 -9.36 -4.59
N SER A 218 -1.39 -10.14 -4.78
CA SER A 218 -1.41 -11.33 -5.65
C SER A 218 -2.33 -12.44 -5.15
N ARG A 219 -2.63 -12.48 -3.84
CA ARG A 219 -3.48 -13.49 -3.20
C ARG A 219 -4.90 -13.02 -2.92
N LEU A 220 -5.11 -11.71 -2.82
CA LEU A 220 -6.42 -11.14 -2.51
C LEU A 220 -7.37 -11.37 -3.68
N THR A 221 -8.16 -12.43 -3.56
CA THR A 221 -9.14 -12.87 -4.56
C THR A 221 -10.43 -13.23 -3.84
N ALA A 222 -11.55 -13.27 -4.58
CA ALA A 222 -12.80 -13.78 -4.03
C ALA A 222 -12.70 -15.24 -3.56
N GLY A 223 -11.81 -16.04 -4.16
CA GLY A 223 -11.50 -17.40 -3.69
C GLY A 223 -10.85 -17.37 -2.31
N TRP A 224 -9.78 -16.60 -2.16
CA TRP A 224 -9.05 -16.46 -0.89
C TRP A 224 -9.96 -15.94 0.22
N LEU A 225 -10.76 -14.90 -0.03
CA LEU A 225 -11.67 -14.34 0.98
C LEU A 225 -12.70 -15.36 1.46
N ARG A 226 -13.29 -16.15 0.54
CA ARG A 226 -14.23 -17.21 0.92
C ARG A 226 -13.56 -18.31 1.74
N THR A 227 -12.35 -18.71 1.37
CA THR A 227 -11.57 -19.68 2.17
C THR A 227 -11.31 -19.14 3.57
N GLN A 228 -10.82 -17.90 3.70
CA GLN A 228 -10.52 -17.35 5.02
C GLN A 228 -11.78 -17.13 5.85
N TYR A 229 -12.89 -16.70 5.23
CA TYR A 229 -14.18 -16.59 5.91
C TYR A 229 -14.63 -17.96 6.47
N ALA A 230 -14.51 -19.03 5.67
CA ALA A 230 -14.86 -20.38 6.10
C ALA A 230 -13.94 -20.91 7.21
N ASN A 231 -12.67 -20.48 7.22
CA ASN A 231 -11.72 -20.70 8.32
C ASN A 231 -11.97 -19.74 9.52
N GLY A 232 -13.08 -19.01 9.48
CA GLY A 232 -13.60 -18.20 10.58
C GLY A 232 -13.04 -16.78 10.64
N TRP A 233 -12.26 -16.32 9.67
CA TRP A 233 -11.76 -14.95 9.62
C TRP A 233 -12.88 -13.97 9.28
N ARG A 234 -12.70 -12.72 9.70
CA ARG A 234 -13.47 -11.55 9.28
C ARG A 234 -12.57 -10.51 8.66
N PHE A 235 -13.13 -9.56 7.92
CA PHE A 235 -12.35 -8.61 7.14
C PHE A 235 -12.78 -7.18 7.42
N PHE A 236 -11.82 -6.25 7.34
CA PHE A 236 -12.09 -4.83 7.24
C PHE A 236 -11.39 -4.30 5.97
N PRO A 237 -12.14 -4.08 4.87
CA PRO A 237 -11.58 -3.64 3.60
C PRO A 237 -11.01 -2.22 3.66
N LEU A 238 -9.71 -2.08 3.43
CA LEU A 238 -8.99 -0.81 3.41
C LEU A 238 -8.78 -0.33 1.96
N TYR A 239 -9.07 0.93 1.69
CA TYR A 239 -8.90 1.58 0.40
C TYR A 239 -7.89 2.72 0.52
N VAL A 240 -6.70 2.57 -0.07
CA VAL A 240 -5.60 3.54 0.07
C VAL A 240 -5.75 4.65 -0.98
N GLY A 241 -6.73 5.52 -0.72
CA GLY A 241 -7.11 6.64 -1.56
C GLY A 241 -6.06 7.75 -1.64
N ARG A 242 -6.49 8.92 -2.11
CA ARG A 242 -5.63 10.10 -2.17
C ARG A 242 -5.40 10.65 -0.77
N GLN A 243 -4.19 11.15 -0.52
CA GLN A 243 -3.75 11.52 0.83
C GLN A 243 -3.90 13.02 1.09
N PRO A 244 -4.02 13.48 2.34
CA PRO A 244 -4.20 14.90 2.67
C PRO A 244 -3.12 15.81 2.06
N THR A 245 -1.87 15.32 2.09
CA THR A 245 -0.69 15.88 1.42
C THR A 245 0.17 14.75 0.87
N SER A 246 1.13 15.06 -0.02
CA SER A 246 2.03 14.05 -0.60
C SER A 246 3.04 13.48 0.41
N ASP A 247 3.28 14.19 1.50
CA ASP A 247 4.28 13.91 2.54
C ASP A 247 3.66 13.60 3.91
N GLY A 248 2.33 13.55 4.02
CA GLY A 248 1.63 13.23 5.25
C GLY A 248 1.93 11.82 5.75
N GLY A 249 2.18 11.66 7.06
CA GLY A 249 2.39 10.37 7.69
C GLY A 249 3.44 9.49 7.00
N SER A 250 3.05 8.27 6.63
CA SER A 250 3.92 7.29 5.99
C SER A 250 4.31 7.62 4.53
N CYS A 251 3.70 8.64 3.92
CA CYS A 251 3.82 8.91 2.49
C CYS A 251 5.19 9.41 2.01
N LYS A 252 5.97 10.07 2.87
CA LYS A 252 7.37 10.49 2.57
C LYS A 252 7.57 11.21 1.22
N GLY A 253 6.54 11.89 0.72
CA GLY A 253 6.55 12.61 -0.57
C GLY A 253 6.11 11.77 -1.79
N GLY A 254 5.87 10.47 -1.62
CA GLY A 254 5.54 9.53 -2.70
C GLY A 254 4.05 9.27 -2.91
N CYS A 255 3.17 9.85 -2.08
CA CYS A 255 1.73 9.67 -2.23
C CYS A 255 1.12 10.71 -3.16
N GLU A 256 0.10 10.27 -3.89
CA GLU A 256 -0.83 11.13 -4.59
C GLU A 256 -1.74 11.85 -3.60
N ALA A 257 -1.64 13.18 -3.59
CA ALA A 257 -2.42 14.03 -2.71
C ALA A 257 -3.84 14.28 -3.26
N ILE A 258 -4.75 14.67 -2.38
CA ILE A 258 -6.03 15.26 -2.73
C ILE A 258 -5.75 16.64 -3.33
N THR A 259 -6.33 16.92 -4.49
CA THR A 259 -6.20 18.21 -5.19
C THR A 259 -7.54 18.76 -5.64
N ASP A 260 -8.52 17.89 -5.90
CA ASP A 260 -9.89 18.24 -6.29
C ASP A 260 -10.88 17.38 -5.49
N PRO A 261 -11.28 17.82 -4.28
CA PRO A 261 -11.80 16.93 -3.24
C PRO A 261 -13.06 16.15 -3.61
N ALA A 262 -14.12 16.83 -4.03
CA ALA A 262 -15.42 16.18 -4.20
C ALA A 262 -15.44 15.22 -5.41
N PRO A 263 -14.91 15.58 -6.59
CA PRO A 263 -14.75 14.63 -7.68
C PRO A 263 -13.86 13.45 -7.30
N GLN A 264 -12.70 13.70 -6.69
CA GLN A 264 -11.78 12.63 -6.31
C GLN A 264 -12.37 11.70 -5.24
N GLY A 265 -13.16 12.22 -4.31
CA GLY A 265 -13.86 11.40 -3.30
C GLY A 265 -14.92 10.50 -3.94
N THR A 266 -15.65 11.03 -4.93
CA THR A 266 -16.64 10.25 -5.69
C THR A 266 -15.97 9.15 -6.52
N GLU A 267 -14.90 9.47 -7.25
CA GLU A 267 -14.11 8.51 -8.05
C GLU A 267 -13.48 7.43 -7.17
N ALA A 268 -13.00 7.79 -5.98
CA ALA A 268 -12.46 6.84 -5.01
C ALA A 268 -13.53 5.86 -4.50
N ALA A 269 -14.73 6.34 -4.21
CA ALA A 269 -15.84 5.47 -3.80
C ALA A 269 -16.29 4.53 -4.94
N ASP A 270 -16.29 5.01 -6.19
CA ASP A 270 -16.58 4.18 -7.36
C ASP A 270 -15.56 3.05 -7.53
N ASP A 271 -14.25 3.37 -7.50
CA ASP A 271 -13.20 2.35 -7.57
C ASP A 271 -13.26 1.39 -6.39
N ALA A 272 -13.46 1.90 -5.16
CA ALA A 272 -13.58 1.08 -3.97
C ALA A 272 -14.71 0.05 -4.07
N VAL A 273 -15.87 0.44 -4.58
CA VAL A 273 -17.00 -0.47 -4.82
C VAL A 273 -16.73 -1.45 -5.96
N GLU A 274 -16.05 -1.04 -7.02
CA GLU A 274 -15.62 -1.95 -8.11
C GLU A 274 -14.65 -3.03 -7.58
N GLN A 275 -13.64 -2.64 -6.80
CA GLN A 275 -12.72 -3.59 -6.16
C GLN A 275 -13.45 -4.50 -5.17
N ALA A 276 -14.32 -3.95 -4.32
CA ALA A 276 -15.11 -4.72 -3.35
C ALA A 276 -16.01 -5.76 -4.05
N THR A 277 -16.71 -5.36 -5.11
CA THR A 277 -17.59 -6.23 -5.90
C THR A 277 -16.80 -7.36 -6.57
N THR A 278 -15.62 -7.05 -7.15
CA THR A 278 -14.72 -8.04 -7.76
C THR A 278 -14.26 -9.09 -6.75
N LEU A 279 -14.07 -8.68 -5.50
CA LEU A 279 -13.68 -9.53 -4.38
C LEU A 279 -14.86 -10.27 -3.73
N GLY A 280 -16.09 -9.99 -4.13
CA GLY A 280 -17.30 -10.63 -3.61
C GLY A 280 -17.84 -9.99 -2.32
N PHE A 281 -17.38 -8.80 -1.93
CA PHE A 281 -18.00 -8.06 -0.83
C PHE A 281 -19.38 -7.54 -1.27
N PRO A 282 -20.47 -7.91 -0.59
CA PRO A 282 -21.81 -7.48 -0.98
C PRO A 282 -22.08 -6.03 -0.55
N LYS A 283 -23.17 -5.46 -1.08
CA LYS A 283 -23.78 -4.24 -0.54
C LYS A 283 -24.00 -4.35 0.98
N GLY A 284 -23.86 -3.23 1.68
CA GLY A 284 -23.86 -3.15 3.14
C GLY A 284 -22.47 -3.33 3.77
N THR A 285 -21.47 -3.79 3.01
CA THR A 285 -20.08 -3.85 3.46
C THR A 285 -19.56 -2.45 3.82
N VAL A 286 -18.81 -2.35 4.91
CA VAL A 286 -18.07 -1.14 5.29
C VAL A 286 -16.75 -1.11 4.52
N ILE A 287 -16.45 -0.02 3.82
CA ILE A 287 -15.17 0.18 3.14
C ILE A 287 -14.48 1.40 3.75
N TYR A 288 -13.24 1.23 4.19
CA TYR A 288 -12.49 2.22 4.93
C TYR A 288 -11.53 2.99 4.00
N ASP A 289 -11.76 4.29 3.83
CA ASP A 289 -10.77 5.14 3.18
C ASP A 289 -9.59 5.37 4.14
N ASP A 290 -8.38 5.00 3.71
CA ASP A 290 -7.14 5.11 4.49
C ASP A 290 -6.48 6.48 4.26
N LEU A 291 -6.58 7.36 5.27
CA LEU A 291 -5.95 8.67 5.30
C LEU A 291 -4.85 8.75 6.36
N GLU A 292 -3.63 8.94 5.87
CA GLU A 292 -2.44 9.14 6.66
C GLU A 292 -2.47 10.44 7.47
N ASN A 293 -1.69 10.46 8.55
CA ASN A 293 -1.63 11.60 9.45
C ASN A 293 -1.22 12.89 8.72
N TYR A 294 -1.90 13.99 9.02
CA TYR A 294 -1.58 15.32 8.48
C TYR A 294 -1.65 16.37 9.58
N THR A 295 -1.05 17.54 9.35
CA THR A 295 -1.23 18.68 10.26
C THR A 295 -2.56 19.36 9.94
N PRO A 296 -3.53 19.40 10.88
CA PRO A 296 -4.79 20.10 10.65
C PRO A 296 -4.57 21.59 10.37
N GLY A 297 -5.46 22.17 9.56
CA GLY A 297 -5.37 23.56 9.16
C GLY A 297 -6.44 23.89 8.14
N SER A 298 -6.90 25.15 8.10
CA SER A 298 -8.11 25.55 7.36
C SER A 298 -8.22 24.96 5.95
N THR A 299 -7.15 25.05 5.15
CA THR A 299 -7.13 24.54 3.77
C THR A 299 -7.08 23.01 3.71
N VAL A 300 -6.19 22.36 4.46
CA VAL A 300 -6.03 20.89 4.41
C VAL A 300 -7.25 20.20 5.03
N THR A 301 -7.75 20.69 6.16
CA THR A 301 -8.97 20.21 6.81
C THR A 301 -10.17 20.34 5.87
N SER A 302 -10.39 21.50 5.26
CA SER A 302 -11.51 21.69 4.31
C SER A 302 -11.42 20.72 3.13
N ARG A 303 -10.20 20.51 2.61
CA ARG A 303 -9.93 19.57 1.52
C ARG A 303 -10.25 18.13 1.90
N VAL A 304 -9.71 17.64 3.01
CA VAL A 304 -9.92 16.27 3.51
C VAL A 304 -11.40 16.02 3.80
N LEU A 305 -12.05 16.94 4.50
CA LEU A 305 -13.46 16.83 4.86
C LEU A 305 -14.38 16.84 3.63
N SER A 306 -14.09 17.66 2.62
CA SER A 306 -14.86 17.67 1.36
C SER A 306 -14.68 16.40 0.55
N TYR A 307 -13.48 15.81 0.57
CA TYR A 307 -13.18 14.53 -0.06
C TYR A 307 -13.95 13.38 0.60
N LEU A 308 -13.89 13.30 1.93
CA LEU A 308 -14.56 12.26 2.70
C LEU A 308 -16.09 12.38 2.69
N ASP A 309 -16.63 13.60 2.69
CA ASP A 309 -18.08 13.83 2.57
C ASP A 309 -18.60 13.30 1.22
N ALA A 310 -17.88 13.56 0.12
CA ALA A 310 -18.20 13.02 -1.19
C ALA A 310 -18.05 11.50 -1.27
N TYR A 311 -16.96 10.95 -0.72
CA TYR A 311 -16.72 9.51 -0.63
C TYR A 311 -17.86 8.80 0.13
N THR A 312 -18.20 9.31 1.31
CA THR A 312 -19.26 8.77 2.18
C THR A 312 -20.61 8.77 1.48
N LYS A 313 -21.02 9.92 0.94
CA LYS A 313 -22.28 10.05 0.19
C LYS A 313 -22.34 9.12 -1.01
N ARG A 314 -21.22 8.95 -1.73
CA ARG A 314 -21.16 8.08 -2.89
C ARG A 314 -21.26 6.61 -2.51
N LEU A 315 -20.58 6.16 -1.46
CA LEU A 315 -20.74 4.79 -0.94
C LEU A 315 -22.19 4.50 -0.54
N HIS A 316 -22.83 5.42 0.19
CA HIS A 316 -24.24 5.29 0.55
C HIS A 316 -25.14 5.16 -0.68
N ALA A 317 -24.93 6.00 -1.71
CA ALA A 317 -25.67 5.94 -2.97
C ALA A 317 -25.46 4.61 -3.73
N LEU A 318 -24.30 3.98 -3.58
CA LEU A 318 -23.99 2.67 -4.17
C LEU A 318 -24.48 1.49 -3.31
N GLY A 319 -25.00 1.75 -2.11
CA GLY A 319 -25.52 0.75 -1.17
C GLY A 319 -24.44 0.12 -0.29
N TYR A 320 -23.31 0.79 -0.10
CA TYR A 320 -22.23 0.40 0.82
C TYR A 320 -22.21 1.34 2.03
N ARG A 321 -21.51 0.92 3.09
CA ARG A 321 -21.26 1.73 4.29
C ARG A 321 -19.87 2.35 4.19
N SER A 322 -19.73 3.57 4.71
CA SER A 322 -18.46 4.28 4.74
C SER A 322 -17.72 4.03 6.05
N GLY A 323 -16.46 3.63 5.96
CA GLY A 323 -15.49 3.68 7.03
C GLY A 323 -14.41 4.71 6.70
N VAL A 324 -13.69 5.19 7.72
CA VAL A 324 -12.43 5.92 7.51
C VAL A 324 -11.38 5.43 8.48
N TYR A 325 -10.14 5.31 8.01
CA TYR A 325 -8.96 5.22 8.84
C TYR A 325 -8.29 6.60 8.97
N GLY A 326 -7.89 6.96 10.18
CA GLY A 326 -7.03 8.14 10.38
C GLY A 326 -6.62 8.39 11.83
N ASN A 327 -5.67 9.30 12.02
CA ASN A 327 -5.06 9.53 13.32
C ASN A 327 -5.91 10.40 14.26
N THR A 328 -5.87 10.08 15.56
CA THR A 328 -6.54 10.87 16.62
C THR A 328 -6.12 12.34 16.68
N SER A 329 -4.87 12.67 16.33
CA SER A 329 -4.38 14.05 16.33
C SER A 329 -4.74 14.87 15.08
N SER A 330 -5.36 14.24 14.07
CA SER A 330 -5.69 14.89 12.80
C SER A 330 -7.12 14.60 12.35
N LEU A 331 -7.32 13.56 11.53
CA LEU A 331 -8.62 13.28 10.92
C LEU A 331 -9.74 13.17 11.96
N VAL A 332 -9.51 12.44 13.05
CA VAL A 332 -10.54 12.25 14.10
C VAL A 332 -10.91 13.59 14.73
N THR A 333 -9.92 14.42 15.04
CA THR A 333 -10.13 15.76 15.60
C THR A 333 -10.96 16.63 14.64
N ASP A 334 -10.63 16.59 13.34
CA ASP A 334 -11.35 17.36 12.32
C ASP A 334 -12.79 16.88 12.13
N LEU A 335 -13.04 15.56 12.10
CA LEU A 335 -14.39 14.99 12.02
C LEU A 335 -15.23 15.35 13.24
N VAL A 336 -14.68 15.23 14.46
CA VAL A 336 -15.38 15.58 15.69
C VAL A 336 -15.75 17.06 15.72
N ALA A 337 -14.83 17.94 15.33
CA ALA A 337 -15.05 19.39 15.28
C ALA A 337 -16.09 19.80 14.22
N ASN A 338 -16.19 19.04 13.12
CA ASN A 338 -17.03 19.37 11.97
C ASN A 338 -18.23 18.43 11.77
N LYS A 339 -18.57 17.61 12.76
CA LYS A 339 -19.64 16.59 12.70
C LYS A 339 -21.02 17.07 12.24
N SER A 340 -21.32 18.37 12.37
CA SER A 340 -22.58 18.97 11.90
C SER A 340 -22.49 19.57 10.49
N ARG A 341 -21.32 19.55 9.87
CA ARG A 341 -21.03 20.17 8.56
C ARG A 341 -20.73 19.15 7.47
N VAL A 342 -20.42 17.92 7.84
CA VAL A 342 -20.11 16.82 6.94
C VAL A 342 -20.98 15.61 7.25
N THR A 343 -21.15 14.74 6.27
CA THR A 343 -21.64 13.38 6.50
C THR A 343 -20.54 12.60 7.17
N LEU A 344 -20.77 12.18 8.42
CA LEU A 344 -19.82 11.32 9.11
C LEU A 344 -19.80 9.92 8.47
N PRO A 345 -18.64 9.25 8.44
CA PRO A 345 -18.58 7.84 8.11
C PRO A 345 -19.37 7.00 9.13
N ASP A 346 -19.87 5.86 8.70
CA ASP A 346 -20.63 4.94 9.55
C ASP A 346 -19.75 4.22 10.58
N VAL A 347 -18.46 4.04 10.29
CA VAL A 347 -17.49 3.37 11.17
C VAL A 347 -16.17 4.14 11.21
N LEU A 348 -15.61 4.30 12.40
CA LEU A 348 -14.33 4.96 12.60
C LEU A 348 -13.24 3.94 12.92
N HIS A 349 -12.23 3.83 12.06
CA HIS A 349 -10.97 3.19 12.36
C HIS A 349 -9.96 4.27 12.75
N PHE A 350 -9.57 4.34 14.03
CA PHE A 350 -8.67 5.40 14.49
C PHE A 350 -7.29 4.85 14.82
N ALA A 351 -6.26 5.59 14.41
CA ALA A 351 -4.89 5.32 14.80
C ALA A 351 -4.53 6.09 16.08
N ARG A 352 -4.11 5.35 17.09
CA ARG A 352 -3.41 5.87 18.25
C ARG A 352 -2.51 4.79 18.85
N TRP A 353 -1.23 4.83 18.52
CA TRP A 353 -0.28 3.81 18.96
C TRP A 353 0.10 3.96 20.44
N ASN A 354 -0.82 3.59 21.33
CA ASN A 354 -0.68 3.68 22.78
C ASN A 354 -0.54 2.31 23.45
N GLY A 355 -0.52 1.22 22.67
CA GLY A 355 -0.41 -0.16 23.15
C GLY A 355 -1.67 -0.68 23.87
N LYS A 356 -2.80 0.04 23.85
CA LYS A 356 -4.03 -0.34 24.55
C LYS A 356 -5.07 -0.87 23.58
N SER A 357 -5.36 -2.17 23.66
CA SER A 357 -6.42 -2.83 22.88
C SER A 357 -7.83 -2.49 23.41
N THR A 358 -8.27 -1.24 23.17
CA THR A 358 -9.59 -0.72 23.51
C THR A 358 -10.12 0.15 22.38
N THR A 359 -11.42 0.16 22.10
CA THR A 359 -12.04 1.04 21.08
C THR A 359 -12.49 2.41 21.61
N THR A 360 -12.11 2.75 22.85
CA THR A 360 -12.40 4.04 23.48
C THR A 360 -11.18 4.96 23.44
N ASP A 361 -11.40 6.22 23.10
CA ASP A 361 -10.36 7.26 23.16
C ASP A 361 -10.95 8.58 23.69
N PRO A 362 -10.24 9.32 24.57
CA PRO A 362 -10.71 10.62 25.07
C PRO A 362 -10.95 11.68 23.98
N THR A 363 -10.32 11.57 22.81
CA THR A 363 -10.53 12.49 21.69
C THR A 363 -11.84 12.22 20.95
N ILE A 364 -12.46 11.06 21.16
CA ILE A 364 -13.71 10.64 20.52
C ILE A 364 -14.84 10.76 21.55
N PRO A 365 -15.78 11.71 21.39
CA PRO A 365 -16.96 11.82 22.25
C PRO A 365 -17.69 10.48 22.38
N ALA A 366 -18.12 10.14 23.60
CA ALA A 366 -18.72 8.83 23.90
C ALA A 366 -19.99 8.52 23.08
N ASN A 367 -20.67 9.55 22.56
CA ASN A 367 -21.89 9.40 21.78
C ASN A 367 -21.66 9.31 20.25
N LEU A 368 -20.42 9.47 19.76
CA LEU A 368 -20.11 9.32 18.33
C LEU A 368 -19.56 7.93 18.07
N TRP A 369 -20.05 7.24 17.02
CA TRP A 369 -19.67 5.85 16.73
C TRP A 369 -19.83 4.94 17.96
N ALA A 370 -20.92 5.11 18.71
CA ALA A 370 -21.13 4.45 20.00
C ALA A 370 -21.80 3.06 19.88
N ASP A 371 -22.33 2.74 18.70
CA ASP A 371 -23.14 1.55 18.45
C ASP A 371 -22.34 0.50 17.68
N HIS A 372 -21.22 0.05 18.24
CA HIS A 372 -20.32 -0.92 17.61
C HIS A 372 -19.83 -0.44 16.23
N GLN A 373 -19.20 0.73 16.24
CA GLN A 373 -18.78 1.47 15.05
C GLN A 373 -17.32 1.93 15.14
N ARG A 374 -16.46 1.17 15.85
CA ARG A 374 -15.07 1.58 16.07
C ARG A 374 -14.07 0.45 15.85
N ILE A 375 -12.95 0.80 15.23
CA ILE A 375 -11.72 0.02 15.19
C ILE A 375 -10.60 0.90 15.72
N HIS A 376 -9.68 0.34 16.49
CA HIS A 376 -8.50 1.05 17.01
C HIS A 376 -7.22 0.36 16.58
N GLN A 377 -6.42 1.02 15.74
CA GLN A 377 -5.05 0.60 15.46
C GLN A 377 -4.15 1.06 16.62
N TYR A 378 -3.84 0.14 17.53
CA TYR A 378 -3.23 0.47 18.83
C TYR A 378 -1.71 0.22 18.87
N VAL A 379 -1.17 -0.49 17.87
CA VAL A 379 0.27 -0.65 17.58
C VAL A 379 0.45 -0.65 16.06
N GLY A 380 1.42 0.11 15.55
CA GLY A 380 1.78 0.11 14.14
C GLY A 380 3.19 -0.41 13.89
N ASP A 381 3.43 -0.92 12.67
CA ASP A 381 4.69 -1.39 12.10
C ASP A 381 5.47 -2.34 13.04
N THR A 382 4.79 -3.37 13.50
CA THR A 382 5.37 -4.41 14.35
C THR A 382 5.53 -5.73 13.58
N THR A 383 6.43 -6.59 14.05
CA THR A 383 6.66 -7.91 13.45
C THR A 383 6.37 -8.98 14.49
N GLU A 384 5.49 -9.91 14.14
CA GLU A 384 5.04 -10.97 15.03
C GLU A 384 5.22 -12.33 14.40
N THR A 385 5.27 -13.36 15.26
CA THR A 385 5.42 -14.74 14.84
C THR A 385 4.41 -15.60 15.58
N HIS A 386 3.50 -16.23 14.82
CA HIS A 386 2.50 -17.17 15.31
C HIS A 386 2.59 -18.44 14.47
N GLY A 387 2.57 -19.61 15.11
CA GLY A 387 2.77 -20.91 14.44
C GLY A 387 4.02 -21.00 13.57
N GLY A 388 5.10 -20.34 14.01
CA GLY A 388 6.37 -20.30 13.28
C GLY A 388 6.37 -19.44 12.02
N VAL A 389 5.29 -18.70 11.73
CA VAL A 389 5.18 -17.80 10.57
C VAL A 389 5.27 -16.35 11.01
N THR A 390 6.25 -15.62 10.45
CA THR A 390 6.50 -14.21 10.75
C THR A 390 5.81 -13.29 9.75
N ILE A 391 5.08 -12.27 10.23
CA ILE A 391 4.43 -11.25 9.41
C ILE A 391 4.65 -9.87 10.05
N SER A 392 4.89 -8.86 9.23
CA SER A 392 4.85 -7.45 9.64
C SER A 392 3.41 -6.93 9.54
N ILE A 393 2.89 -6.43 10.66
CA ILE A 393 1.49 -6.09 10.84
C ILE A 393 1.31 -4.77 11.61
N ASP A 394 0.12 -4.22 11.50
CA ASP A 394 -0.45 -3.30 12.49
C ASP A 394 -1.50 -4.05 13.34
N ARG A 395 -1.58 -3.76 14.64
CA ARG A 395 -2.54 -4.43 15.55
C ARG A 395 -3.80 -3.59 15.73
N ASP A 396 -4.94 -4.25 15.62
CA ASP A 396 -6.25 -3.63 15.70
C ASP A 396 -7.15 -4.25 16.77
N LYS A 397 -7.94 -3.40 17.43
CA LYS A 397 -9.08 -3.83 18.24
C LYS A 397 -10.36 -3.44 17.52
N LEU A 398 -11.20 -4.42 17.20
CA LEU A 398 -12.47 -4.20 16.52
C LEU A 398 -13.64 -4.25 17.50
N ASP A 399 -14.56 -3.32 17.32
CA ASP A 399 -15.92 -3.35 17.86
C ASP A 399 -16.86 -2.89 16.75
N VAL A 400 -17.14 -3.79 15.80
CA VAL A 400 -17.95 -3.53 14.60
C VAL A 400 -18.98 -4.62 14.43
N GLY A 401 -20.26 -4.27 14.30
CA GLY A 401 -21.30 -5.23 13.91
C GLY A 401 -22.65 -5.06 14.56
#